data_AF-A0A2N1ZCD0-F1
#
_entry.id   AF-A0A2N1ZCD0-F1
#
_cell.length_a   1.000
_cell.length_b   1.000
_cell.length_c   1.000
_cell.angle_alpha   90.00
_cell.angle_beta   90.00
_cell.angle_gamma   90.00
#
_symmetry.space_group_name_H-M   'P 1'
#
loop_
_entity.id
_entity.type
_entity.pdbx_description
1 polymer ?
#
loop_
_entity_poly.entity_id
_entity_poly.type
_entity_poly.pdbx_seq_one_letter_code
_entity_poly.pdbx_strand_id
1 'polypeptide(L)'
;MRSQTIATLALALVVSTAALAQDAGAPPAWTLKARIEGVEMVGDWELARIRATSGDSAADNAADTSQIAVAKDSTFQIGVDIVDAAGVRQDVSGSPKLIYRPQGCLSVNSVGVATVATAPSPRWTCNVGDVIPLTIVYKEDATNVAAMNMYLLKIE
;
A
#
# COMPACT_ATOMS: atom_id res chain seq x y z
N MET A 1 -67.02 -26.13 -3.46
CA MET A 1 -66.35 -25.19 -4.38
C MET A 1 -65.75 -24.07 -3.55
N ARG A 2 -64.40 -23.91 -3.58
CA ARG A 2 -63.58 -22.68 -3.41
C ARG A 2 -63.83 -21.85 -2.12
N SER A 3 -62.86 -21.31 -1.40
CA SER A 3 -61.49 -20.91 -1.75
C SER A 3 -60.70 -20.71 -0.45
N GLN A 4 -59.46 -21.21 -0.44
CA GLN A 4 -58.44 -20.85 0.55
C GLN A 4 -58.00 -19.39 0.32
N THR A 5 -57.67 -18.67 1.39
CA THR A 5 -56.68 -17.59 1.28
C THR A 5 -55.81 -17.61 2.53
N ILE A 6 -54.59 -18.10 2.34
CA ILE A 6 -53.51 -18.22 3.31
C ILE A 6 -52.84 -16.85 3.46
N ALA A 7 -52.50 -16.51 4.69
CA ALA A 7 -51.69 -15.36 5.06
C ALA A 7 -50.23 -15.54 4.62
N THR A 8 -49.64 -14.50 4.05
CA THR A 8 -48.17 -14.39 3.94
C THR A 8 -47.77 -12.92 4.01
N LEU A 9 -47.43 -12.48 5.22
CA LEU A 9 -46.68 -11.24 5.44
C LEU A 9 -45.22 -11.53 5.09
N ALA A 10 -44.72 -10.95 4.01
CA ALA A 10 -43.31 -11.04 3.64
C ALA A 10 -42.48 -10.17 4.60
N LEU A 11 -41.72 -10.80 5.48
CA LEU A 11 -40.71 -10.15 6.30
C LEU A 11 -39.49 -9.88 5.41
N ALA A 12 -39.28 -8.62 5.05
CA ALA A 12 -38.11 -8.21 4.28
C ALA A 12 -36.83 -8.44 5.11
N LEU A 13 -35.98 -9.38 4.69
CA LEU A 13 -34.62 -9.49 5.18
C LEU A 13 -33.85 -8.25 4.70
N VAL A 14 -33.60 -7.32 5.61
CA VAL A 14 -32.58 -6.29 5.43
C VAL A 14 -31.23 -7.00 5.57
N VAL A 15 -30.59 -7.32 4.44
CA VAL A 15 -29.21 -7.80 4.44
C VAL A 15 -28.33 -6.59 4.76
N SER A 16 -28.07 -6.40 6.05
CA SER A 16 -27.07 -5.47 6.53
C SER A 16 -25.71 -5.93 6.01
N THR A 17 -25.21 -5.32 4.94
CA THR A 17 -23.80 -5.42 4.55
C THR A 17 -22.99 -4.69 5.62
N ALA A 18 -22.69 -5.40 6.71
CA ALA A 18 -21.67 -4.97 7.65
C ALA A 18 -20.35 -4.92 6.86
N ALA A 19 -19.90 -3.71 6.54
CA ALA A 19 -18.50 -3.47 6.28
C ALA A 19 -17.76 -3.89 7.55
N LEU A 20 -17.23 -5.11 7.55
CA LEU A 20 -16.43 -5.63 8.65
C LEU A 20 -15.21 -4.72 8.76
N ALA A 21 -15.17 -3.91 9.82
CA ALA A 21 -13.94 -3.29 10.26
C ALA A 21 -12.92 -4.43 10.40
N GLN A 22 -11.81 -4.35 9.66
CA GLN A 22 -10.74 -5.34 9.73
C GLN A 22 -10.28 -5.45 11.17
N ASP A 23 -10.35 -6.68 11.70
CA ASP A 23 -9.78 -7.04 12.99
C ASP A 23 -8.30 -6.63 12.98
N ALA A 24 -7.85 -5.89 13.98
CA ALA A 24 -6.53 -5.23 13.97
C ALA A 24 -5.34 -6.21 13.91
N GLY A 25 -5.59 -7.52 14.04
CA GLY A 25 -4.61 -8.58 13.87
C GLY A 25 -4.79 -9.47 12.64
N ALA A 26 -5.87 -9.32 11.86
CA ALA A 26 -6.07 -10.10 10.64
C ALA A 26 -5.34 -9.45 9.46
N PRO A 27 -4.62 -10.20 8.61
CA PRO A 27 -3.98 -9.64 7.43
C PRO A 27 -5.03 -8.99 6.54
N PRO A 28 -4.74 -7.82 5.92
CA PRO A 28 -5.68 -7.22 5.01
C PRO A 28 -5.89 -8.16 3.83
N ALA A 29 -7.10 -8.13 3.27
CA ALA A 29 -7.46 -8.97 2.13
C ALA A 29 -6.53 -8.77 0.93
N TRP A 30 -5.91 -7.58 0.85
CA TRP A 30 -4.96 -7.20 -0.17
C TRP A 30 -3.80 -6.42 0.47
N THR A 31 -2.59 -6.65 -0.01
CA THR A 31 -1.40 -5.89 0.36
C THR A 31 -0.69 -5.34 -0.87
N LEU A 32 0.19 -4.36 -0.68
CA LEU A 32 1.08 -3.86 -1.72
C LEU A 32 2.51 -4.26 -1.46
N LYS A 33 3.18 -4.70 -2.53
CA LYS A 33 4.63 -4.88 -2.58
C LYS A 33 5.20 -3.92 -3.60
N ALA A 34 6.17 -3.11 -3.17
CA ALA A 34 6.88 -2.20 -4.04
C ALA A 34 8.31 -2.68 -4.23
N ARG A 35 8.90 -2.30 -5.37
CA ARG A 35 10.30 -2.59 -5.69
C ARG A 35 10.93 -1.46 -6.48
N ILE A 36 12.22 -1.23 -6.26
CA ILE A 36 13.05 -0.31 -7.02
C ILE A 36 14.24 -1.11 -7.51
N GLU A 37 14.53 -1.04 -8.82
CA GLU A 37 15.65 -1.76 -9.45
C GLU A 37 15.68 -3.27 -9.12
N GLY A 38 14.50 -3.87 -8.91
CA GLY A 38 14.36 -5.29 -8.56
C GLY A 38 14.50 -5.62 -7.07
N VAL A 39 14.85 -4.66 -6.22
CA VAL A 39 14.91 -4.81 -4.77
C VAL A 39 13.52 -4.57 -4.17
N GLU A 40 12.97 -5.56 -3.48
CA GLU A 40 11.68 -5.44 -2.78
C GLU A 40 11.83 -4.52 -1.56
N MET A 41 10.92 -3.56 -1.46
CA MET A 41 10.84 -2.63 -0.34
C MET A 41 10.10 -3.27 0.83
N VAL A 42 10.56 -2.99 2.05
CA VAL A 42 9.84 -3.38 3.28
C VAL A 42 8.99 -2.18 3.71
N GLY A 43 7.67 -2.35 3.69
CA GLY A 43 6.74 -1.31 4.09
C GLY A 43 6.31 -1.41 5.55
N ASP A 44 5.56 -0.40 6.00
CA ASP A 44 5.01 -0.32 7.36
C ASP A 44 4.18 -1.56 7.73
N TRP A 45 3.38 -2.06 6.78
CA TRP A 45 2.59 -3.28 6.99
C TRP A 45 3.47 -4.52 7.24
N GLU A 46 4.55 -4.70 6.47
CA GLU A 46 5.49 -5.80 6.67
C GLU A 46 6.16 -5.73 8.04
N LEU A 47 6.58 -4.53 8.46
CA LEU A 47 7.20 -4.31 9.76
C LEU A 47 6.22 -4.62 10.90
N ALA A 48 4.97 -4.16 10.80
CA ALA A 48 3.92 -4.47 11.77
C ALA A 48 3.66 -5.98 11.88
N ARG A 49 3.62 -6.69 10.75
CA ARG A 49 3.47 -8.15 10.72
C ARG A 49 4.65 -8.86 11.37
N ILE A 50 5.89 -8.48 11.02
CA ILE A 50 7.09 -9.08 11.63
C ILE A 50 7.07 -8.87 13.15
N ARG A 51 6.70 -7.66 13.61
CA ARG A 51 6.56 -7.36 15.03
C ARG A 51 5.56 -8.30 15.71
N ALA A 52 4.40 -8.50 15.09
CA ALA A 52 3.35 -9.37 15.62
C ALA A 52 3.72 -10.87 15.61
N THR A 53 4.47 -11.36 14.63
CA THR A 53 4.76 -12.79 14.47
C THR A 53 6.11 -13.23 15.05
N SER A 54 7.09 -12.34 15.04
CA SER A 54 8.49 -12.64 15.32
C SER A 54 9.08 -11.76 16.43
N GLY A 55 8.33 -10.77 16.92
CA GLY A 55 8.68 -9.91 18.03
C GLY A 55 9.43 -8.64 17.63
N ASP A 56 9.62 -7.75 18.61
CA ASP A 56 10.16 -6.41 18.40
C ASP A 56 11.57 -6.40 17.80
N SER A 57 12.48 -7.25 18.33
CA SER A 57 13.87 -7.29 17.82
C SER A 57 13.95 -7.68 16.34
N ALA A 58 13.07 -8.58 15.87
CA ALA A 58 13.02 -8.93 14.46
C ALA A 58 12.48 -7.77 13.60
N ALA A 59 11.49 -7.03 14.10
CA ALA A 59 10.94 -5.87 13.42
C ALA A 59 11.95 -4.71 13.35
N ASP A 60 12.73 -4.50 14.41
CA ASP A 60 13.75 -3.46 14.47
C ASP A 60 14.89 -3.76 13.47
N ASN A 61 15.37 -5.02 13.43
CA ASN A 61 16.35 -5.47 12.42
C ASN A 61 15.81 -5.30 10.98
N ALA A 62 14.53 -5.60 10.76
CA ALA A 62 13.89 -5.39 9.46
C ALA A 62 13.76 -3.89 9.12
N ALA A 63 13.50 -3.03 10.11
CA ALA A 63 13.42 -1.59 9.92
C ALA A 63 14.77 -0.99 9.52
N ASP A 64 15.89 -1.47 10.11
CA ASP A 64 17.25 -1.03 9.76
C ASP A 64 17.60 -1.30 8.29
N THR A 65 16.96 -2.29 7.68
CA THR A 65 17.19 -2.68 6.28
C THR A 65 16.05 -2.28 5.33
N SER A 66 14.98 -1.67 5.87
CA SER A 66 13.78 -1.29 5.10
C SER A 66 13.98 -0.06 4.21
N GLN A 67 15.01 0.73 4.51
CA GLN A 67 15.31 1.97 3.82
C GLN A 67 16.08 1.68 2.54
N ILE A 68 15.39 1.75 1.40
CA ILE A 68 16.06 1.59 0.11
C ILE A 68 16.86 2.84 -0.20
N ALA A 69 18.16 2.66 -0.45
CA ALA A 69 19.06 3.71 -0.90
C ALA A 69 18.64 4.22 -2.29
N VAL A 70 18.54 5.54 -2.43
CA VAL A 70 18.28 6.22 -3.71
C VAL A 70 19.24 7.39 -3.86
N ALA A 71 19.85 7.51 -5.04
CA ALA A 71 20.79 8.60 -5.28
C ALA A 71 20.07 9.96 -5.32
N LYS A 72 20.71 10.99 -4.80
CA LYS A 72 20.25 12.37 -4.99
C LYS A 72 20.23 12.75 -6.48
N ASP A 73 19.25 13.57 -6.87
CA ASP A 73 19.06 14.06 -8.25
C ASP A 73 18.90 12.92 -9.29
N SER A 74 18.39 11.77 -8.84
CA SER A 74 18.16 10.58 -9.65
C SER A 74 16.70 10.40 -10.04
N THR A 75 16.49 9.55 -11.05
CA THR A 75 15.17 9.11 -11.50
C THR A 75 15.16 7.59 -11.65
N PHE A 76 14.12 6.94 -11.12
CA PHE A 76 13.99 5.49 -11.11
C PHE A 76 12.52 5.08 -11.26
N GLN A 77 12.31 3.84 -11.70
CA GLN A 77 10.98 3.25 -11.82
C GLN A 77 10.61 2.50 -10.54
N ILE A 78 9.41 2.78 -10.02
CA ILE A 78 8.81 1.97 -8.95
C ILE A 78 7.98 0.87 -9.62
N GLY A 79 8.32 -0.38 -9.32
CA GLY A 79 7.45 -1.53 -9.60
C GLY A 79 6.49 -1.76 -8.45
N VAL A 80 5.25 -2.13 -8.75
CA VAL A 80 4.21 -2.38 -7.74
C VAL A 80 3.45 -3.64 -8.08
N ASP A 81 3.41 -4.57 -7.13
CA ASP A 81 2.53 -5.72 -7.16
C ASP A 81 1.42 -5.54 -6.12
N ILE A 82 0.20 -5.93 -6.48
CA ILE A 82 -0.84 -6.21 -5.48
C ILE A 82 -0.81 -7.70 -5.14
N VAL A 83 -0.97 -8.02 -3.86
CA VAL A 83 -0.92 -9.38 -3.35
C VAL A 83 -2.23 -9.71 -2.65
N ASP A 84 -2.86 -10.80 -3.07
CA ASP A 84 -4.10 -11.28 -2.46
C ASP A 84 -3.87 -12.06 -1.15
N ALA A 85 -4.95 -12.46 -0.49
CA ALA A 85 -4.90 -13.25 0.74
C ALA A 85 -4.26 -14.64 0.57
N ALA A 86 -4.21 -15.18 -0.66
CA ALA A 86 -3.54 -16.44 -0.97
C ALA A 86 -2.04 -16.26 -1.29
N GLY A 87 -1.54 -15.01 -1.34
CA GLY A 87 -0.16 -14.68 -1.67
C GLY A 87 0.10 -14.56 -3.17
N VAL A 88 -0.93 -14.59 -4.01
CA VAL A 88 -0.80 -14.42 -5.47
C VAL A 88 -0.45 -12.97 -5.76
N ARG A 89 0.62 -12.76 -6.51
CA ARG A 89 1.09 -11.43 -6.93
C ARG A 89 0.57 -11.11 -8.33
N GLN A 90 0.07 -9.89 -8.49
CA GLN A 90 -0.28 -9.31 -9.77
C GLN A 90 0.49 -8.00 -9.95
N ASP A 91 1.26 -7.92 -11.04
CA ASP A 91 1.95 -6.68 -11.42
C ASP A 91 0.92 -5.64 -11.85
N VAL A 92 0.92 -4.52 -11.14
CA VAL A 92 0.06 -3.36 -11.39
C VAL A 92 0.88 -2.11 -11.70
N SER A 93 2.18 -2.27 -11.98
CA SER A 93 3.08 -1.16 -12.34
C SER A 93 2.51 -0.36 -13.52
N GLY A 94 2.47 0.97 -13.37
CA GLY A 94 1.90 1.88 -14.38
C GLY A 94 0.38 1.84 -14.50
N SER A 95 -0.33 1.07 -13.66
CA SER A 95 -1.79 1.07 -13.64
C SER A 95 -2.33 2.46 -13.26
N PRO A 96 -3.36 2.97 -13.96
CA PRO A 96 -3.99 4.25 -13.61
C PRO A 96 -4.75 4.21 -12.27
N LYS A 97 -4.86 3.02 -11.66
CA LYS A 97 -5.45 2.79 -10.34
C LYS A 97 -4.48 3.03 -9.18
N LEU A 98 -3.20 3.23 -9.50
CA LEU A 98 -2.18 3.57 -8.53
C LEU A 98 -2.21 5.07 -8.24
N ILE A 99 -2.13 5.40 -6.96
CA ILE A 99 -2.03 6.76 -6.46
C ILE A 99 -0.77 6.83 -5.61
N TYR A 100 0.19 7.63 -6.06
CA TYR A 100 1.42 7.90 -5.33
C TYR A 100 1.26 9.17 -4.51
N ARG A 101 1.64 9.12 -3.23
CA ARG A 101 1.68 10.29 -2.34
C ARG A 101 3.11 10.49 -1.85
N PRO A 102 3.99 11.03 -2.70
CA PRO A 102 5.36 11.32 -2.29
C PRO A 102 5.41 12.50 -1.31
N GLN A 103 6.39 12.50 -0.42
CA GLN A 103 6.69 13.61 0.48
C GLN A 103 8.10 14.15 0.22
N GLY A 104 8.47 15.23 0.90
CA GLY A 104 9.83 15.76 0.80
C GLY A 104 10.12 16.30 -0.59
N CYS A 105 11.27 15.90 -1.13
CA CYS A 105 11.73 16.19 -2.48
C CYS A 105 11.41 15.10 -3.51
N LEU A 106 10.70 14.05 -3.10
CA LEU A 106 10.30 13.00 -4.02
C LEU A 106 9.13 13.53 -4.88
N SER A 107 9.22 13.31 -6.17
CA SER A 107 8.09 13.44 -7.09
C SER A 107 7.87 12.11 -7.77
N VAL A 108 6.62 11.74 -8.02
CA VAL A 108 6.28 10.50 -8.72
C VAL A 108 5.19 10.83 -9.72
N ASN A 109 5.39 10.46 -10.98
CA ASN A 109 4.39 10.67 -12.01
C ASN A 109 3.34 9.55 -12.03
N SER A 110 2.34 9.66 -12.90
CA SER A 110 1.22 8.71 -12.97
C SER A 110 1.61 7.30 -13.42
N VAL A 111 2.81 7.11 -13.97
CA VAL A 111 3.31 5.79 -14.40
C VAL A 111 4.32 5.20 -13.41
N GLY A 112 4.52 5.83 -12.25
CA GLY A 112 5.40 5.34 -11.19
C GLY A 112 6.89 5.64 -11.41
N VAL A 113 7.24 6.55 -12.32
CA VAL A 113 8.60 7.08 -12.40
C VAL A 113 8.75 8.13 -11.31
N ALA A 114 9.73 7.88 -10.42
CA ALA A 114 10.05 8.72 -9.30
C ALA A 114 11.33 9.49 -9.54
N THR A 115 11.35 10.75 -9.12
CA THR A 115 12.52 11.63 -9.18
C THR A 115 12.77 12.23 -7.81
N VAL A 116 14.00 12.08 -7.31
CA VAL A 116 14.49 12.74 -6.09
C VAL A 116 15.22 13.99 -6.54
N ALA A 117 14.63 15.17 -6.41
CA ALA A 117 15.24 16.41 -6.93
C ALA A 117 15.47 17.44 -5.83
N THR A 118 16.59 18.15 -5.89
CA THR A 118 16.79 19.33 -5.04
C THR A 118 15.74 20.39 -5.36
N ALA A 119 14.79 20.64 -4.45
CA ALA A 119 13.80 21.69 -4.64
C ALA A 119 14.43 23.08 -4.42
N PRO A 120 14.22 24.06 -5.32
CA PRO A 120 14.49 25.44 -5.00
C PRO A 120 13.48 25.86 -3.91
N SER A 121 14.01 26.25 -2.75
CA SER A 121 13.31 26.65 -1.51
C SER A 121 11.88 27.25 -1.67
N PRO A 122 10.92 26.99 -0.74
CA PRO A 122 11.01 26.20 0.49
C PRO A 122 10.14 24.94 0.37
N ARG A 123 10.74 23.84 -0.09
CA ARG A 123 10.29 22.48 0.20
C ARG A 123 11.54 21.73 0.62
N TRP A 124 11.53 21.22 1.84
CA TRP A 124 12.55 20.42 2.52
C TRP A 124 13.81 20.12 1.68
N THR A 125 14.95 20.73 2.05
CA THR A 125 16.24 20.43 1.42
C THR A 125 16.52 18.94 1.58
N CYS A 126 16.65 18.22 0.48
CA CYS A 126 17.02 16.82 0.47
C CYS A 126 18.53 16.66 0.45
N ASN A 127 19.05 16.24 1.59
CA ASN A 127 20.44 15.98 1.84
C ASN A 127 20.69 14.47 1.90
N VAL A 128 21.92 14.09 1.62
CA VAL A 128 22.39 12.72 1.83
C VAL A 128 22.13 12.32 3.29
N GLY A 129 21.55 11.14 3.49
CA GLY A 129 21.12 10.61 4.78
C GLY A 129 19.67 10.90 5.15
N ASP A 130 18.98 11.82 4.45
CA ASP A 130 17.58 12.09 4.71
C ASP A 130 16.71 10.89 4.32
N VAL A 131 15.65 10.65 5.09
CA VAL A 131 14.66 9.61 4.83
C VAL A 131 13.39 10.24 4.28
N ILE A 132 12.95 9.77 3.11
CA ILE A 132 11.76 10.24 2.41
C ILE A 132 10.68 9.16 2.46
N PRO A 133 9.52 9.42 3.07
CA PRO A 133 8.40 8.51 3.01
C PRO A 133 7.68 8.59 1.66
N LEU A 134 7.25 7.44 1.18
CA LEU A 134 6.39 7.28 0.01
C LEU A 134 5.20 6.40 0.38
N THR A 135 3.99 6.95 0.32
CA THR A 135 2.77 6.14 0.41
C THR A 135 2.29 5.79 -0.99
N ILE A 136 2.01 4.50 -1.21
CA ILE A 136 1.39 3.99 -2.44
C ILE A 136 0.01 3.46 -2.08
N VAL A 137 -0.98 3.84 -2.87
CA VAL A 137 -2.35 3.35 -2.76
C VAL A 137 -2.74 2.71 -4.09
N TYR A 138 -3.35 1.54 -4.03
CA TYR A 138 -4.08 0.95 -5.15
C TYR A 138 -5.56 0.95 -4.82
N LYS A 139 -6.39 1.40 -5.77
CA LYS A 139 -7.85 1.37 -5.64
C LYS A 139 -8.51 0.97 -6.95
N GLU A 140 -9.32 -0.08 -6.91
CA GLU A 140 -10.15 -0.52 -8.00
C GLU A 140 -11.61 -0.65 -7.56
N ASP A 141 -12.44 0.28 -8.04
CA ASP A 141 -13.85 0.33 -7.66
C ASP A 141 -14.66 -0.84 -8.26
N ALA A 142 -14.30 -1.32 -9.46
CA ALA A 142 -15.05 -2.37 -10.16
C ALA A 142 -15.00 -3.73 -9.43
N THR A 143 -13.89 -4.04 -8.78
CA THR A 143 -13.66 -5.29 -8.04
C THR A 143 -13.63 -5.08 -6.52
N ASN A 144 -13.86 -3.84 -6.06
CA ASN A 144 -13.78 -3.42 -4.68
C ASN A 144 -12.45 -3.79 -4.00
N VAL A 145 -11.34 -3.62 -4.74
CA VAL A 145 -9.99 -3.93 -4.26
C VAL A 145 -9.32 -2.63 -3.84
N ALA A 146 -8.83 -2.58 -2.60
CA ALA A 146 -8.05 -1.46 -2.10
C ALA A 146 -6.90 -1.97 -1.24
N ALA A 147 -5.72 -1.40 -1.45
CA ALA A 147 -4.53 -1.67 -0.66
C ALA A 147 -3.70 -0.39 -0.54
N MET A 148 -3.03 -0.23 0.58
CA MET A 148 -2.15 0.90 0.85
C MET A 148 -0.95 0.42 1.65
N ASN A 149 0.22 0.97 1.35
CA ASN A 149 1.41 0.74 2.15
C ASN A 149 2.31 2.00 2.11
N MET A 150 3.15 2.15 3.13
CA MET A 150 4.13 3.23 3.23
C MET A 150 5.52 2.63 3.22
N TYR A 151 6.40 3.21 2.42
CA TYR A 151 7.78 2.80 2.27
C TYR A 151 8.72 3.96 2.58
N LEU A 152 9.95 3.63 2.97
CA LEU A 152 11.00 4.61 3.27
C LEU A 152 12.12 4.51 2.23
N LEU A 153 12.51 5.65 1.70
CA LEU A 153 13.67 5.81 0.84
C LEU A 153 14.73 6.60 1.60
N LYS A 154 16.00 6.21 1.51
CA LYS A 154 17.11 6.96 2.10
C LYS A 154 17.95 7.56 0.99
N ILE A 155 18.23 8.85 1.08
CA ILE A 155 19.06 9.54 0.09
C ILE A 155 20.52 9.18 0.33
N GLU A 156 21.21 8.78 -0.74
CA GLU A 156 22.66 8.60 -0.80
C GLU A 156 23.34 9.61 -1.74
#